data_AF-A0A2X0XR20-F1
#
_entry.id   AF-A0A2X0XR20-F1
#
_cell.length_a   1.000
_cell.length_b   1.000
_cell.length_c   1.000
_cell.angle_alpha   90.00
_cell.angle_beta   90.00
_cell.angle_gamma   90.00
#
_symmetry.space_group_name_H-M   'P 1'
#
loop_
_entity.id
_entity.type
_entity.pdbx_description
1 polymer ?
#
loop_
_entity_poly.entity_id
_entity_poly.type
_entity_poly.pdbx_seq_one_letter_code
_entity_poly.pdbx_strand_id
1 'polypeptide(L)'
;MIKYLKNNQGMTLIEVVAALLIIGIVLISFFGLLVQSNKTTHKSNDIMDATYAAQVKMEEIYNASGGAVTYEDLAGGYELDEENAKTSSSSLPTNQMYKYLPHEEDRFTYYLILETFPADTAYKNAVYVHLEVIENSTNSKATMENVYILGGAK
;
A
#
# COMPACT_ATOMS: atom_id res chain seq x y z
N MET A 1 -19.48 -30.35 -51.35
CA MET A 1 -18.46 -29.87 -52.30
C MET A 1 -18.26 -28.39 -52.03
N ILE A 2 -17.19 -28.00 -51.33
CA ILE A 2 -16.91 -26.59 -50.99
C ILE A 2 -16.27 -25.94 -52.22
N LYS A 3 -17.00 -25.02 -52.84
CA LYS A 3 -16.54 -24.28 -54.01
C LYS A 3 -15.68 -23.12 -53.51
N TYR A 4 -14.35 -23.28 -53.56
CA TYR A 4 -13.43 -22.17 -53.31
C TYR A 4 -13.60 -21.12 -54.41
N LEU A 5 -14.17 -19.98 -54.06
CA LEU A 5 -14.21 -18.79 -54.90
C LEU A 5 -12.78 -18.26 -55.04
N LYS A 6 -12.04 -18.73 -56.05
CA LYS A 6 -10.84 -18.03 -56.53
C LYS A 6 -11.29 -16.82 -57.35
N ASN A 7 -11.47 -15.68 -56.68
CA ASN A 7 -11.61 -14.39 -57.34
C ASN A 7 -10.20 -13.82 -57.58
N ASN A 8 -9.81 -13.69 -58.86
CA ASN A 8 -8.50 -13.13 -59.28
C ASN A 8 -8.61 -11.62 -59.62
N GLN A 9 -9.66 -10.93 -59.17
CA GLN A 9 -9.74 -9.48 -59.30
C GLN A 9 -8.81 -8.83 -58.27
N GLY A 10 -7.85 -8.03 -58.76
CA GLY A 10 -7.02 -7.20 -57.89
C GLY A 10 -7.87 -6.25 -57.05
N MET A 11 -7.37 -5.88 -55.87
CA MET A 11 -8.10 -5.02 -54.93
C MET A 11 -8.41 -3.67 -55.59
N THR A 12 -9.68 -3.28 -55.58
CA THR A 12 -10.12 -1.99 -56.11
C THR A 12 -9.74 -0.88 -55.13
N LEU A 13 -9.56 0.35 -55.63
CA LEU A 13 -9.21 1.50 -54.79
C LEU A 13 -10.24 1.73 -53.67
N ILE A 14 -11.52 1.49 -53.96
CA ILE A 14 -12.61 1.66 -52.98
C ILE A 14 -12.51 0.64 -51.84
N GLU A 15 -12.11 -0.60 -52.12
CA GLU A 15 -11.89 -1.63 -51.09
C GLU A 15 -10.70 -1.29 -50.20
N VAL A 16 -9.64 -0.71 -50.76
CA VAL A 16 -8.47 -0.25 -49.97
C VAL A 16 -8.89 0.88 -49.01
N VAL A 17 -9.66 1.85 -49.50
CA VAL A 17 -10.16 2.95 -48.67
C VAL A 17 -11.09 2.43 -47.58
N ALA A 18 -11.98 1.49 -47.90
CA ALA A 18 -12.88 0.88 -46.91
C ALA A 18 -12.10 0.09 -45.84
N ALA A 19 -11.06 -0.65 -46.22
CA ALA A 19 -10.20 -1.38 -45.29
C ALA A 19 -9.45 -0.42 -44.35
N LEU A 20 -8.89 0.67 -44.87
CA LEU A 20 -8.23 1.70 -44.06
C LEU A 20 -9.19 2.38 -43.08
N LEU A 21 -10.43 2.63 -43.49
CA LEU A 21 -11.49 3.16 -42.62
C LEU A 21 -11.79 2.21 -41.46
N ILE A 22 -11.98 0.91 -41.76
CA ILE A 22 -12.23 -0.11 -40.74
C ILE A 22 -11.05 -0.20 -39.78
N ILE A 23 -9.82 -0.23 -40.28
CA ILE A 23 -8.61 -0.25 -39.46
C ILE A 23 -8.54 1.01 -38.58
N GLY A 24 -8.85 2.19 -39.10
CA GLY A 24 -8.87 3.43 -38.34
C GLY A 24 -9.85 3.39 -37.17
N ILE A 25 -11.09 2.93 -37.41
CA ILE A 25 -12.11 2.76 -36.37
C ILE A 25 -11.62 1.80 -35.27
N VAL A 26 -11.01 0.69 -35.68
CA VAL A 26 -10.47 -0.31 -34.75
C VAL A 26 -9.31 0.27 -33.93
N LEU A 27 -8.38 1.01 -34.56
CA LEU A 27 -7.25 1.60 -33.82
C LEU A 27 -7.72 2.61 -32.77
N ILE A 28 -8.70 3.46 -33.11
CA ILE A 28 -9.25 4.46 -32.19
C ILE A 28 -9.86 3.79 -30.95
N SER A 29 -10.51 2.64 -31.09
CA SER A 29 -11.09 1.92 -29.93
C SER A 29 -10.01 1.36 -29.00
N PHE A 30 -8.83 0.99 -29.51
CA PHE A 30 -7.69 0.53 -28.70
C PHE A 30 -6.85 1.65 -28.07
N PHE A 31 -6.86 2.86 -28.62
CA PHE A 31 -6.09 3.99 -28.05
C PHE A 31 -6.49 4.30 -26.60
N GLY A 32 -7.79 4.23 -26.28
CA GLY A 32 -8.27 4.42 -24.91
C GLY A 32 -7.68 3.39 -23.94
N LEU A 33 -7.56 2.13 -24.37
CA LEU A 33 -6.99 1.05 -23.57
C LEU A 33 -5.49 1.26 -23.32
N LEU A 34 -4.75 1.75 -24.30
CA LEU A 34 -3.31 2.06 -24.15
C LEU A 34 -3.08 3.19 -23.15
N VAL A 35 -3.86 4.28 -23.23
CA VAL A 35 -3.78 5.41 -22.28
C VAL A 35 -4.16 4.95 -20.88
N GLN A 36 -5.23 4.15 -20.75
CA GLN A 36 -5.65 3.62 -19.46
C GLN A 36 -4.59 2.69 -18.88
N SER A 37 -3.99 1.81 -19.69
CA SER A 37 -2.93 0.91 -19.24
C SER A 37 -1.74 1.68 -18.67
N ASN A 38 -1.30 2.75 -19.34
CA ASN A 38 -0.18 3.56 -18.85
C ASN A 38 -0.51 4.20 -17.48
N LYS A 39 -1.70 4.79 -17.32
CA LYS A 39 -2.14 5.37 -16.04
C LYS A 39 -2.21 4.31 -14.94
N THR A 40 -2.76 3.13 -15.25
CA THR A 40 -2.84 2.02 -14.31
C THR A 40 -1.45 1.52 -13.91
N THR A 41 -0.49 1.43 -14.85
CA THR A 41 0.90 1.07 -14.54
C THR A 41 1.55 2.08 -13.60
N HIS A 42 1.42 3.38 -13.85
CA HIS A 42 1.97 4.41 -12.95
C HIS A 42 1.35 4.32 -11.56
N LYS A 43 0.02 4.28 -11.45
CA LYS A 43 -0.65 4.16 -10.14
C LYS A 43 -0.27 2.87 -9.42
N SER A 44 -0.06 1.77 -10.15
CA SER A 44 0.41 0.52 -9.57
C SER A 44 1.82 0.63 -9.00
N ASN A 45 2.73 1.37 -9.66
CA ASN A 45 4.07 1.62 -9.16
C ASN A 45 4.02 2.47 -7.89
N ASP A 46 3.22 3.54 -7.88
CA ASP A 46 3.08 4.42 -6.71
C ASP A 46 2.53 3.64 -5.47
N ILE A 47 1.56 2.74 -5.68
CA ILE A 47 1.03 1.87 -4.62
C ILE A 47 2.10 0.87 -4.17
N MET A 48 2.88 0.31 -5.09
CA MET A 48 3.98 -0.61 -4.78
C MET A 48 5.06 0.08 -3.93
N ASP A 49 5.42 1.32 -4.28
CA ASP A 49 6.39 2.13 -3.54
C ASP A 49 5.89 2.41 -2.11
N ALA A 50 4.63 2.83 -1.94
CA ALA A 50 4.02 3.02 -0.61
C ALA A 50 3.95 1.70 0.18
N THR A 51 3.68 0.58 -0.49
CA THR A 51 3.65 -0.75 0.14
C THR A 51 5.05 -1.15 0.62
N TYR A 52 6.08 -0.92 -0.19
CA TYR A 52 7.46 -1.19 0.19
C TYR A 52 7.90 -0.32 1.39
N ALA A 53 7.55 0.96 1.38
CA ALA A 53 7.80 1.85 2.51
C ALA A 53 7.10 1.36 3.79
N ALA A 54 5.85 0.89 3.69
CA ALA A 54 5.13 0.29 4.81
C ALA A 54 5.80 -0.99 5.32
N GLN A 55 6.29 -1.86 4.43
CA GLN A 55 7.00 -3.10 4.79
C GLN A 55 8.26 -2.80 5.60
N VAL A 56 9.09 -1.87 5.12
CA VAL A 56 10.34 -1.51 5.78
C VAL A 56 10.07 -1.01 7.21
N LYS A 57 9.11 -0.09 7.38
CA LYS A 57 8.75 0.41 8.72
C LYS A 57 8.14 -0.67 9.61
N MET A 58 7.35 -1.58 9.05
CA MET A 58 6.79 -2.69 9.79
C MET A 58 7.88 -3.68 10.25
N GLU A 59 8.92 -3.90 9.44
CA GLU A 59 10.11 -4.66 9.83
C GLU A 59 10.94 -3.95 10.91
N GLU A 60 11.08 -2.63 10.85
CA GLU A 60 11.72 -1.83 11.91
C GLU A 60 10.98 -2.00 13.25
N ILE A 61 9.65 -1.87 13.25
CA ILE A 61 8.81 -2.07 14.45
C ILE A 61 8.93 -3.52 14.96
N TYR A 62 8.90 -4.51 14.08
CA TYR A 62 9.11 -5.91 14.45
C TYR A 62 10.48 -6.12 15.12
N ASN A 63 11.54 -5.55 14.56
CA ASN A 63 12.88 -5.67 15.12
C ASN A 63 13.00 -5.00 16.49
N ALA A 64 12.31 -3.87 16.70
CA ALA A 64 12.22 -3.20 17.99
C ALA A 64 11.44 -4.04 19.03
N SER A 65 10.41 -4.78 18.59
CA SER A 65 9.53 -5.56 19.49
C SER A 65 10.24 -6.61 20.33
N GLY A 66 11.32 -7.20 19.83
CA GLY A 66 12.08 -8.23 20.56
C GLY A 66 12.78 -7.70 21.83
N GLY A 67 13.09 -6.40 21.88
CA GLY A 67 13.76 -5.76 23.02
C GLY A 67 12.91 -4.73 23.76
N ALA A 68 11.72 -4.39 23.25
CA ALA A 68 10.89 -3.34 23.79
C ALA A 68 10.27 -3.71 25.15
N VAL A 69 10.39 -2.78 26.10
CA VAL A 69 9.76 -2.86 27.43
C VAL A 69 8.68 -1.78 27.58
N THR A 70 8.76 -0.74 26.76
CA THR A 70 7.81 0.38 26.67
C THR A 70 7.27 0.56 25.24
N TYR A 71 6.21 1.35 25.09
CA TYR A 71 5.70 1.70 23.75
C TYR A 71 6.65 2.66 23.01
N GLU A 72 7.43 3.47 23.75
CA GLU A 72 8.44 4.38 23.18
C GLU A 72 9.55 3.58 22.48
N ASP A 73 9.92 2.42 23.04
CA ASP A 73 10.91 1.52 22.43
C ASP A 73 10.43 0.94 21.09
N LEU A 74 9.11 0.69 20.95
CA LEU A 74 8.51 0.16 19.73
C LEU A 74 8.36 1.21 18.63
N ALA A 75 7.95 2.41 19.02
CA ALA A 75 7.63 3.50 18.10
C ALA A 75 8.78 4.51 18.01
N GLY A 76 10.02 4.06 18.17
CA GLY A 76 11.20 4.92 18.10
C GLY A 76 11.19 5.78 16.83
N GLY A 77 11.17 7.11 16.99
CA GLY A 77 11.06 8.08 15.89
C GLY A 77 9.66 8.67 15.66
N TYR A 78 8.63 8.15 16.33
CA TYR A 78 7.28 8.71 16.29
C TYR A 78 6.95 9.47 17.59
N GLU A 79 6.28 10.61 17.44
CA GLU A 79 5.81 11.40 18.58
C GLU A 79 4.37 11.02 18.92
N LEU A 80 4.07 10.78 20.20
CA LEU A 80 2.70 10.50 20.64
C LEU A 80 1.81 11.73 20.49
N ASP A 81 0.56 11.51 20.10
CA ASP A 81 -0.47 12.55 20.13
C ASP A 81 -0.74 13.02 21.58
N GLU A 82 -0.89 14.33 21.79
CA GLU A 82 -0.92 14.98 23.12
C GLU A 82 -2.03 14.43 24.04
N GLU A 83 -3.11 13.91 23.47
CA GLU A 83 -4.19 13.26 24.22
C GLU A 83 -3.71 12.00 24.94
N ASN A 84 -2.79 11.24 24.33
CA ASN A 84 -2.24 9.98 24.87
C ASN A 84 -1.03 10.22 25.79
N ALA A 85 -0.30 11.34 25.64
CA ALA A 85 0.88 11.67 26.45
C ALA A 85 0.58 11.83 27.96
N LYS A 86 -0.69 12.09 28.32
CA LYS A 86 -1.13 12.30 29.71
C LYS A 86 -1.22 11.02 30.55
N THR A 87 -1.08 9.86 29.93
CA THR A 87 -1.22 8.52 30.55
C THR A 87 0.12 7.83 30.84
N SER A 88 1.22 8.60 30.80
CA SER A 88 2.61 8.13 30.96
C SER A 88 2.82 7.28 32.21
N SER A 89 2.87 5.96 32.03
CA SER A 89 3.39 4.99 33.01
C SER A 89 4.47 4.15 32.34
N SER A 90 5.52 3.83 33.10
CA SER A 90 6.78 3.19 32.69
C SER A 90 6.68 1.70 32.29
N SER A 91 5.49 1.23 31.93
CA SER A 91 5.18 -0.14 31.53
C SER A 91 4.01 -0.09 30.55
N LEU A 92 3.98 -0.93 29.51
CA LEU A 92 2.86 -0.99 28.56
C LEU A 92 1.53 -1.18 29.31
N PRO A 93 0.72 -0.12 29.42
CA PRO A 93 -0.61 -0.22 30.00
C PRO A 93 -1.44 -1.11 29.09
N THR A 94 -2.07 -2.13 29.66
CA THR A 94 -2.93 -3.05 28.90
C THR A 94 -4.28 -2.42 28.56
N ASN A 95 -4.88 -2.85 27.44
CA ASN A 95 -6.20 -2.39 26.99
C ASN A 95 -6.26 -0.87 26.71
N GLN A 96 -5.23 -0.35 26.05
CA GLN A 96 -5.12 1.04 25.59
C GLN A 96 -4.71 1.12 24.12
N MET A 97 -5.17 2.19 23.47
CA MET A 97 -4.81 2.58 22.10
C MET A 97 -3.92 3.82 22.15
N TYR A 98 -2.81 3.80 21.41
CA TYR A 98 -1.86 4.89 21.29
C TYR A 98 -1.84 5.35 19.84
N LYS A 99 -2.23 6.61 19.63
CA LYS A 99 -2.12 7.26 18.33
C LYS A 99 -0.90 8.16 18.31
N TYR A 100 -0.14 8.08 17.24
CA TYR A 100 1.04 8.90 17.01
C TYR A 100 0.72 10.03 16.03
N LEU A 101 1.48 11.11 16.15
CA LEU A 101 1.48 12.18 15.17
C LEU A 101 1.98 11.66 13.82
N PRO A 102 1.49 12.21 12.70
CA PRO A 102 2.00 11.86 11.38
C PRO A 102 3.50 12.13 11.31
N HIS A 103 4.26 11.13 10.88
CA HIS A 103 5.69 11.25 10.67
C HIS A 103 5.96 11.39 9.18
N GLU A 104 6.63 12.47 8.76
CA GLU A 104 7.02 12.67 7.37
C GLU A 104 8.48 12.27 7.18
N GLU A 105 8.73 11.36 6.25
CA GLU A 105 10.08 10.94 5.86
C GLU A 105 10.17 10.79 4.34
N ASP A 106 11.11 11.50 3.73
CA ASP A 106 11.30 11.58 2.28
C ASP A 106 10.02 12.01 1.53
N ARG A 107 9.40 11.11 0.77
CA ARG A 107 8.17 11.35 -0.01
C ARG A 107 6.93 10.72 0.62
N PHE A 108 7.03 10.19 1.83
CA PHE A 108 5.95 9.47 2.49
C PHE A 108 5.56 10.11 3.82
N THR A 109 4.27 10.02 4.13
CA THR A 109 3.73 10.32 5.45
C THR A 109 3.25 9.01 6.09
N TYR A 110 3.66 8.78 7.33
CA TYR A 110 3.39 7.58 8.11
C TYR A 110 2.41 7.90 9.24
N TYR A 111 1.38 7.08 9.40
CA TYR A 111 0.38 7.14 10.45
C TYR A 111 0.46 5.83 11.25
N LEU A 112 0.89 5.93 12.51
CA LEU A 112 1.07 4.79 13.39
C LEU A 112 0.02 4.78 14.49
N ILE A 113 -0.59 3.62 14.71
CA ILE A 113 -1.48 3.32 15.82
C ILE A 113 -1.03 2.01 16.45
N LEU A 114 -0.91 2.01 17.78
CA LEU A 114 -0.64 0.81 18.58
C LEU A 114 -1.84 0.51 19.49
N GLU A 115 -2.24 -0.74 19.59
CA GLU A 115 -3.28 -1.18 20.52
C GLU A 115 -2.77 -2.36 21.37
N THR A 116 -2.99 -2.27 22.67
CA THR A 116 -2.53 -3.27 23.65
C THR A 116 -3.70 -4.14 24.11
N PHE A 117 -3.44 -5.41 24.37
CA PHE A 117 -4.47 -6.34 24.84
C PHE A 117 -4.61 -6.30 26.37
N PRO A 118 -5.76 -6.76 26.93
CA PRO A 118 -5.97 -6.80 28.38
C PRO A 118 -4.97 -7.70 29.13
N ALA A 119 -4.63 -7.31 30.37
CA ALA A 119 -3.63 -7.99 31.21
C ALA A 119 -3.97 -9.44 31.58
N ASP A 120 -5.26 -9.79 31.63
CA ASP A 120 -5.74 -11.13 31.97
C ASP A 120 -5.81 -12.09 30.76
N THR A 121 -5.08 -11.76 29.69
CA THR A 121 -5.04 -12.57 28.48
C THR A 121 -3.66 -13.18 28.27
N ALA A 122 -3.60 -14.29 27.52
CA ALA A 122 -2.34 -14.83 27.01
C ALA A 122 -1.56 -13.83 26.12
N TYR A 123 -2.21 -12.75 25.71
CA TYR A 123 -1.72 -11.70 24.84
C TYR A 123 -1.29 -10.44 25.60
N LYS A 124 -1.11 -10.49 26.92
CA LYS A 124 -0.70 -9.33 27.74
C LYS A 124 0.58 -8.63 27.27
N ASN A 125 1.46 -9.35 26.57
CA ASN A 125 2.69 -8.81 25.98
C ASN A 125 2.55 -8.58 24.47
N ALA A 126 1.37 -8.75 23.90
CA ALA A 126 1.14 -8.52 22.48
C ALA A 126 0.73 -7.06 22.25
N VAL A 127 1.12 -6.53 21.10
CA VAL A 127 0.72 -5.20 20.63
C VAL A 127 0.25 -5.36 19.19
N TYR A 128 -0.97 -4.92 18.93
CA TYR A 128 -1.48 -4.72 17.59
C TYR A 128 -0.90 -3.42 17.02
N VAL A 129 -0.35 -3.51 15.83
CA VAL A 129 0.28 -2.40 15.10
C VAL A 129 -0.50 -2.18 13.84
N HIS A 130 -0.98 -0.95 13.66
CA HIS A 130 -1.58 -0.48 12.42
C HIS A 130 -0.71 0.66 11.88
N LEU A 131 -0.16 0.46 10.69
CA LEU A 131 0.65 1.43 9.98
C LEU A 131 -0.01 1.77 8.65
N GLU A 132 -0.26 3.05 8.44
CA GLU A 132 -0.70 3.59 7.16
C GLU A 132 0.38 4.50 6.58
N VAL A 133 0.66 4.34 5.29
CA VAL A 133 1.68 5.09 4.56
C VAL A 133 1.03 5.74 3.35
N ILE A 134 1.23 7.05 3.20
CA ILE A 134 0.71 7.84 2.09
C ILE A 134 1.88 8.50 1.35
N GLU A 135 1.98 8.29 0.04
CA GLU A 135 2.92 9.05 -0.80
C GLU A 135 2.39 10.47 -1.03
N ASN A 136 3.21 11.47 -0.70
CA ASN A 136 2.81 12.87 -0.59
C ASN A 136 2.40 13.48 -1.94
N SER A 137 3.00 13.04 -3.05
CA SER A 137 2.73 13.59 -4.39
C SER A 137 1.52 12.92 -5.07
N THR A 138 1.37 11.60 -4.93
CA THR A 138 0.40 10.80 -5.68
C THR A 138 -0.84 10.43 -4.87
N ASN A 139 -0.79 10.64 -3.55
CA ASN A 139 -1.78 10.19 -2.58
C ASN A 139 -2.05 8.67 -2.73
N SER A 140 -1.00 7.92 -3.09
CA SER A 140 -1.05 6.46 -3.08
C SER A 140 -0.87 5.99 -1.65
N LYS A 141 -1.74 5.07 -1.24
CA LYS A 141 -1.84 4.62 0.14
C LYS A 141 -1.53 3.13 0.22
N ALA A 142 -0.80 2.76 1.26
CA ALA A 142 -0.64 1.39 1.70
C ALA A 142 -0.93 1.30 3.19
N THR A 143 -1.49 0.17 3.62
CA THR A 143 -1.81 -0.10 5.02
C THR A 143 -1.28 -1.49 5.37
N MET A 144 -0.63 -1.60 6.54
CA MET A 144 -0.16 -2.86 7.10
C MET A 144 -0.58 -2.99 8.55
N GLU A 145 -1.01 -4.19 8.91
CA GLU A 145 -1.51 -4.53 10.22
C GLU A 145 -0.86 -5.82 10.70
N ASN A 146 -0.37 -5.84 11.93
CA ASN A 146 0.22 -7.04 12.51
C ASN A 146 0.12 -7.04 14.05
N VAL A 147 0.32 -8.20 14.67
CA VAL A 147 0.43 -8.34 16.12
C VAL A 147 1.83 -8.82 16.47
N TYR A 148 2.53 -8.08 17.32
CA TYR A 148 3.87 -8.42 17.80
C TYR A 148 3.87 -8.78 19.27
N ILE A 149 4.66 -9.78 19.64
CA ILE A 149 4.86 -10.18 21.03
C ILE A 149 6.14 -9.51 21.53
N LEU A 150 6.00 -8.71 22.58
CA LEU A 150 7.09 -7.97 23.20
C LEU A 150 7.93 -8.84 24.11
N GLY A 151 9.24 -8.66 24.02
CA GLY A 151 10.21 -9.42 24.81
C GLY A 151 10.23 -10.92 24.49
N GLY A 152 9.66 -11.33 23.36
CA GLY A 152 9.82 -12.69 22.84
C GLY A 152 11.27 -12.91 22.43
N ALA A 153 11.96 -13.85 23.09
CA ALA A 153 13.31 -14.25 22.71
C ALA A 153 13.34 -14.68 21.23
N LYS A 154 14.36 -14.22 20.49
CA LYS A 154 14.71 -14.74 19.16
C LYS A 154 15.13 -16.20 19.26
#